data_AF-A0A5E6NMV3-F1
#
_entry.id   AF-A0A5E6NMV3-F1
#
_cell.length_a   1.000
_cell.length_b   1.000
_cell.length_c   1.000
_cell.angle_alpha   90.00
_cell.angle_beta   90.00
_cell.angle_gamma   90.00
#
_symmetry.space_group_name_H-M   'P 1'
#
loop_
_entity.id
_entity.type
_entity.pdbx_description
1 polymer ?
#
loop_
_entity_poly.entity_id
_entity_poly.type
_entity_poly.pdbx_seq_one_letter_code
_entity_poly.pdbx_strand_id
1 'polypeptide(L)'
;MLAQKPKDKNKIYSLHEPDVYVIAKGKDHKQYEYGNKVSIVSTKDTNIIVGVASHDKNIHDSKTLTVAISHANSNRNKPIKQAVCDRGYVGAKVVLGKHHLA
;
A
#
# COMPACT_ATOMS: atom_id res chain seq x y z
N MET A 1 -0.01 -19.02 -17.66
CA MET A 1 1.32 -19.21 -17.05
C MET A 1 2.29 -19.89 -18.02
N LEU A 2 1.92 -21.04 -18.60
CA LEU A 2 2.76 -21.85 -19.49
C LEU A 2 3.25 -21.16 -20.78
N ALA A 3 2.52 -20.16 -21.30
CA ALA A 3 2.89 -19.42 -22.50
C ALA A 3 3.64 -18.10 -22.23
N GLN A 4 3.85 -17.71 -20.96
CA GLN A 4 4.56 -16.47 -20.62
C GLN A 4 6.06 -16.63 -20.87
N LYS A 5 6.68 -15.62 -21.48
CA LYS A 5 8.12 -15.57 -21.77
C LYS A 5 8.89 -14.83 -20.68
N PRO A 6 10.23 -14.99 -20.60
CA PRO A 6 11.05 -14.33 -19.57
C PRO A 6 10.93 -12.80 -19.52
N LYS A 7 10.64 -12.13 -20.65
CA LYS A 7 10.57 -10.66 -20.74
C LYS A 7 9.14 -10.09 -20.73
N ASP A 8 8.13 -10.95 -20.55
CA ASP A 8 6.74 -10.49 -20.52
C ASP A 8 6.48 -9.61 -19.29
N LYS A 9 5.64 -8.59 -19.47
CA LYS A 9 5.15 -7.72 -18.39
C LYS A 9 3.89 -8.34 -17.76
N ASN A 10 3.53 -7.88 -16.57
CA ASN A 10 2.32 -8.30 -15.84
C ASN A 10 2.22 -9.82 -15.69
N LYS A 11 3.30 -10.42 -15.21
CA LYS A 11 3.37 -11.87 -15.06
C LYS A 11 2.44 -12.36 -13.98
N ILE A 12 1.76 -13.46 -14.26
CA ILE A 12 1.01 -14.21 -13.25
C ILE A 12 2.00 -15.11 -12.52
N TYR A 13 2.21 -14.85 -11.22
CA TYR A 13 3.15 -15.58 -10.37
C TYR A 13 2.51 -16.75 -9.61
N SER A 14 1.19 -16.73 -9.44
CA SER A 14 0.42 -17.82 -8.84
C SER A 14 -0.87 -18.03 -9.64
N LEU A 15 -1.21 -19.28 -9.94
CA LEU A 15 -2.51 -19.60 -10.53
C LEU A 15 -3.64 -19.51 -9.49
N HIS A 16 -3.32 -19.78 -8.23
CA HIS A 16 -4.28 -19.71 -7.12
C HIS A 16 -4.56 -18.28 -6.66
N GLU A 17 -3.61 -17.37 -6.88
CA GLU A 17 -3.72 -15.97 -6.47
C GLU A 17 -3.17 -15.06 -7.58
N PRO A 18 -3.96 -14.78 -8.63
CA PRO A 18 -3.49 -14.10 -9.85
C PRO A 18 -3.12 -12.62 -9.62
N ASP A 19 -3.63 -12.01 -8.56
CA ASP A 19 -3.43 -10.59 -8.24
C ASP A 19 -2.13 -10.31 -7.46
N VAL A 20 -1.38 -11.36 -7.10
CA VAL A 20 -0.07 -11.24 -6.46
C VAL A 20 0.98 -10.74 -7.44
N TYR A 21 1.75 -9.74 -7.01
CA TYR A 21 2.93 -9.26 -7.70
C TYR A 21 4.20 -9.46 -6.88
N VAL A 22 5.33 -9.31 -7.58
CA VAL A 22 6.67 -9.39 -6.99
C VAL A 22 7.13 -8.02 -6.51
N ILE A 23 7.66 -8.00 -5.28
CA ILE A 23 8.25 -6.83 -4.64
C ILE A 23 9.73 -7.14 -4.37
N ALA A 24 10.63 -6.37 -4.96
CA ALA A 24 12.06 -6.47 -4.66
C ALA A 24 12.35 -5.87 -3.27
N LYS A 25 13.04 -6.63 -2.42
CA LYS A 25 13.36 -6.21 -1.04
C LYS A 25 14.72 -5.55 -0.89
N GLY A 26 15.59 -5.67 -1.90
CA GLY A 26 16.96 -5.17 -1.83
C GLY A 26 17.80 -5.82 -0.73
N LYS A 27 17.46 -7.05 -0.32
CA LYS A 27 18.20 -7.83 0.71
C LYS A 27 18.88 -9.02 0.04
N ASP A 28 20.12 -9.29 0.41
CA ASP A 28 20.94 -10.36 -0.17
C ASP A 28 20.34 -11.76 0.06
N HIS A 29 19.81 -12.01 1.26
CA HIS A 29 19.28 -13.32 1.65
C HIS A 29 17.85 -13.60 1.15
N LYS A 30 17.05 -12.55 0.87
CA LYS A 30 15.68 -12.70 0.33
C LYS A 30 15.38 -11.54 -0.61
N GLN A 31 15.68 -11.77 -1.89
CA GLN A 31 15.62 -10.72 -2.92
C GLN A 31 14.19 -10.27 -3.23
N TYR A 32 13.21 -11.17 -3.10
CA TYR A 32 11.83 -10.95 -3.52
C TYR A 32 10.81 -11.40 -2.48
N GLU A 33 9.73 -10.62 -2.37
CA GLU A 33 8.49 -11.02 -1.72
C GLU A 33 7.38 -11.09 -2.77
N TYR A 34 6.49 -12.06 -2.60
CA TYR A 34 5.33 -12.28 -3.45
C TYR A 34 4.10 -11.96 -2.62
N GLY A 35 3.33 -10.95 -3.00
CA GLY A 35 2.14 -10.57 -2.27
C GLY A 35 1.36 -9.45 -2.93
N ASN A 36 0.20 -9.13 -2.35
CA ASN A 36 -0.51 -7.90 -2.63
C ASN A 36 -0.20 -6.88 -1.52
N LYS A 37 0.13 -5.65 -1.89
CA LYS A 37 0.34 -4.57 -0.92
C LYS A 37 -1.00 -4.05 -0.44
N VAL A 38 -1.09 -3.81 0.86
CA VAL A 38 -2.24 -3.21 1.51
C VAL A 38 -1.80 -2.04 2.37
N SER A 39 -2.62 -1.00 2.42
CA SER A 39 -2.51 0.08 3.41
C SER A 39 -3.56 -0.11 4.47
N ILE A 40 -3.15 -0.01 5.74
CA ILE A 40 -4.04 -0.10 6.89
C ILE A 40 -3.94 1.21 7.67
N VAL A 41 -5.09 1.77 8.05
CA VAL A 41 -5.18 2.97 8.88
C VAL A 41 -5.87 2.60 10.17
N SER A 42 -5.20 2.83 11.29
CA SER A 42 -5.73 2.62 12.62
C SER A 42 -5.82 3.92 13.42
N THR A 43 -6.66 3.94 14.45
CA THR A 43 -6.63 5.00 15.46
C THR A 43 -5.33 4.91 16.25
N LYS A 44 -4.74 6.07 16.54
CA LYS A 44 -3.45 6.16 17.24
C LYS A 44 -3.46 5.50 18.63
N ASP A 45 -4.52 5.74 19.41
CA ASP A 45 -4.52 5.41 20.84
C ASP A 45 -5.14 4.03 21.13
N THR A 46 -6.07 3.59 20.29
CA THR A 46 -6.85 2.36 20.51
C THR A 46 -6.63 1.28 19.45
N ASN A 47 -5.83 1.56 18.41
CA ASN A 47 -5.53 0.64 17.31
C ASN A 47 -6.76 0.08 16.56
N ILE A 48 -7.89 0.79 16.60
CA ILE A 48 -9.08 0.42 15.85
C ILE A 48 -8.81 0.69 14.37
N ILE A 49 -8.94 -0.33 13.53
CA ILE A 49 -8.81 -0.20 12.08
C ILE A 49 -10.01 0.58 11.54
N VAL A 50 -9.74 1.71 10.88
CA VAL A 50 -10.75 2.61 10.30
C VAL A 50 -10.68 2.67 8.77
N GLY A 51 -9.63 2.13 8.17
CA GLY A 51 -9.52 2.03 6.72
C GLY A 51 -8.54 0.94 6.29
N VAL A 52 -8.87 0.30 5.19
CA VAL A 52 -8.04 -0.71 4.53
C VAL A 52 -8.13 -0.47 3.02
N ALA A 53 -7.00 -0.47 2.33
CA ALA A 53 -6.98 -0.37 0.87
C ALA A 53 -5.98 -1.37 0.30
N SER A 54 -6.44 -2.20 -0.64
CA SER A 54 -5.58 -3.04 -1.48
C SER A 54 -5.04 -2.23 -2.66
N HIS A 55 -3.84 -2.59 -3.13
CA HIS A 55 -3.21 -1.93 -4.27
C HIS A 55 -2.89 -2.96 -5.35
N ASP A 56 -3.73 -3.02 -6.38
CA ASP A 56 -3.66 -4.02 -7.48
C ASP A 56 -2.34 -3.98 -8.27
N LYS A 57 -1.56 -2.91 -8.11
CA LYS A 57 -0.25 -2.72 -8.73
C LYS A 57 0.78 -2.45 -7.66
N ASN A 58 2.02 -2.88 -7.94
CA ASN A 58 3.20 -2.52 -7.14
C ASN A 58 3.55 -1.04 -7.31
N ILE A 59 2.73 -0.16 -6.75
CA ILE A 59 3.01 1.28 -6.68
C ILE A 59 3.89 1.57 -5.46
N HIS A 60 4.73 2.59 -5.61
CA HIS A 60 5.61 3.04 -4.53
C HIS A 60 4.79 3.54 -3.32
N ASP A 61 5.25 3.25 -2.10
CA ASP A 61 4.50 3.51 -0.85
C ASP A 61 4.14 4.99 -0.66
N SER A 62 5.03 5.90 -1.05
CA SER A 62 4.74 7.35 -1.05
C SER A 62 3.50 7.76 -1.86
N LYS A 63 2.99 6.89 -2.75
CA LYS A 63 1.79 7.15 -3.57
C LYS A 63 0.52 6.48 -3.02
N THR A 64 0.62 5.61 -2.02
CA THR A 64 -0.53 4.85 -1.49
C THR A 64 -1.30 5.63 -0.41
N LEU A 65 -0.71 6.69 0.17
CA LEU A 65 -1.29 7.40 1.31
C LEU A 65 -2.64 8.04 1.01
N THR A 66 -2.80 8.63 -0.17
CA THR A 66 -4.05 9.26 -0.58
C THR A 66 -5.21 8.28 -0.59
N VAL A 67 -4.98 7.07 -1.13
CA VAL A 67 -5.99 6.01 -1.18
C VAL A 67 -6.35 5.56 0.23
N ALA A 68 -5.34 5.33 1.07
CA ALA A 68 -5.53 4.90 2.46
C ALA A 68 -6.34 5.92 3.28
N ILE A 69 -5.99 7.20 3.23
CA ILE A 69 -6.68 8.27 3.96
C ILE A 69 -8.08 8.52 3.40
N SER A 70 -8.27 8.41 2.08
CA SER A 70 -9.60 8.54 1.46
C SER A 70 -10.54 7.45 1.96
N HIS A 71 -10.11 6.19 1.93
CA HIS A 71 -10.90 5.06 2.44
C HIS A 71 -11.15 5.17 3.94
N ALA A 72 -10.17 5.62 4.73
CA ALA A 72 -10.37 5.81 6.16
C ALA A 72 -11.36 6.95 6.47
N ASN A 73 -11.40 8.00 5.65
CA ASN A 73 -12.36 9.10 5.79
C ASN A 73 -13.78 8.69 5.35
N SER A 74 -13.94 7.85 4.34
CA SER A 74 -15.28 7.38 3.92
C SER A 74 -16.00 6.60 5.02
N ASN A 75 -15.25 5.99 5.93
CA ASN A 75 -15.80 5.24 7.08
C ASN A 75 -16.02 6.11 8.33
N ARG A 76 -15.83 7.44 8.25
CA ARG A 76 -15.82 8.33 9.41
C ARG A 76 -16.60 9.61 9.14
N ASN A 77 -17.46 9.99 10.07
CA ASN A 77 -18.16 11.29 10.03
C ASN A 77 -17.22 12.48 10.36
N LYS A 78 -16.14 12.22 11.12
CA LYS A 78 -15.13 13.23 11.47
C LYS A 78 -13.87 12.97 10.64
N PRO A 79 -13.45 13.88 9.76
CA PRO A 79 -12.33 13.62 8.87
C PRO A 79 -11.00 13.60 9.64
N ILE A 80 -10.05 12.77 9.21
CA ILE A 80 -8.70 12.67 9.76
C ILE A 80 -8.04 14.04 9.65
N LYS A 81 -7.44 14.56 10.73
CA LYS A 81 -6.73 15.84 10.72
C LYS A 81 -5.23 15.68 10.57
N GLN A 82 -4.69 14.61 11.14
CA GLN A 82 -3.28 14.29 11.17
C GLN A 82 -3.15 12.77 11.10
N ALA A 83 -2.19 12.30 10.31
CA ALA A 83 -1.77 10.91 10.28
C ALA A 83 -0.30 10.83 10.72
N VAL A 84 0.04 9.74 11.40
CA VAL A 84 1.42 9.35 11.70
C VAL A 84 1.71 8.17 10.78
N CYS A 85 2.74 8.30 9.96
CA CYS A 85 3.05 7.34 8.90
C CYS A 85 4.43 6.72 9.11
N ASP A 86 4.70 5.60 8.44
CA ASP A 86 6.05 5.09 8.34
C ASP A 86 6.91 5.95 7.39
N ARG A 87 8.22 5.72 7.42
CA ARG A 87 9.19 6.40 6.55
C ARG A 87 9.06 6.02 5.06
N GLY A 88 8.30 4.98 4.72
CA GLY A 88 8.01 4.62 3.32
C GLY A 88 7.11 5.64 2.63
N TYR A 89 6.33 6.40 3.40
CA TYR A 89 5.45 7.47 2.89
C TYR A 89 6.16 8.80 2.59
N VAL A 90 7.50 8.86 2.68
CA VAL A 90 8.29 10.07 2.42
C VAL A 90 7.92 10.69 1.05
N GLY A 91 7.62 11.99 1.07
CA GLY A 91 7.30 12.78 -0.13
C GLY A 91 5.83 13.16 -0.26
N ALA A 92 4.91 12.42 0.37
CA ALA A 92 3.61 12.99 0.68
C ALA A 92 3.85 14.02 1.81
N LYS A 93 3.43 15.28 1.62
CA LYS A 93 3.44 16.30 2.71
C LYS A 93 2.05 16.85 2.98
N VAL A 94 1.20 16.82 1.95
CA VAL A 94 -0.20 17.22 2.00
C VAL A 94 -0.99 16.14 1.28
N VAL A 95 -1.94 15.54 1.97
CA VAL A 95 -2.87 14.57 1.39
C VAL A 95 -4.28 15.08 1.64
N LEU A 96 -5.05 15.26 0.57
CA LEU A 96 -6.42 15.80 0.63
C LEU A 96 -6.51 17.15 1.39
N GLY A 97 -5.51 18.03 1.20
CA GLY A 97 -5.45 19.33 1.85
C GLY A 97 -5.06 19.31 3.33
N LYS A 98 -4.57 18.17 3.86
CA LYS A 98 -4.19 18.04 5.27
C LYS A 98 -2.75 17.57 5.46
N HIS A 99 -2.13 18.10 6.51
CA HIS A 99 -0.77 17.75 6.90
C HIS A 99 -0.72 16.38 7.59
N HIS A 100 0.33 15.63 7.34
CA HIS A 100 0.67 14.44 8.11
C HIS A 100 2.12 14.52 8.56
N LEU A 101 2.43 13.81 9.64
CA LEU A 101 3.79 13.69 10.14
C LEU A 101 4.31 12.34 9.67
N ALA A 102 5.38 12.37 8.86
CA ALA A 102 6.18 11.21 8.51
C ALA A 102 7.16 10.86 9.64
#